data_AF-A0A1G2IRK5-F1
#
_entry.id   AF-A0A1G2IRK5-F1
#
_cell.length_a   1.000
_cell.length_b   1.000
_cell.length_c   1.000
_cell.angle_alpha   90.00
_cell.angle_beta   90.00
_cell.angle_gamma   90.00
#
_symmetry.space_group_name_H-M   'P 1'
#
loop_
_entity.id
_entity.type
_entity.pdbx_description
1 polymer ?
#
loop_
_entity_poly.entity_id
_entity_poly.type
_entity_poly.pdbx_seq_one_letter_code
_entity_poly.pdbx_strand_id
1 'polypeptide(L)'
;MDDQIVAKRYRIELSSVKDLLFYFLLIWTVILLALSWLDFFIPRLEVSDALVTSYLILLGVYIIHKETSRWTGVKLNVKPGELFVYVWWISLLAMFLIGFFAHLEVSPPIRHLAYEVLGAFLLSEISKSINAYRRSQ
;
A
#
# COMPACT_ATOMS: atom_id res chain seq x y z
N MET A 1 25.38 -20.80 20.56
CA MET A 1 24.01 -21.00 21.09
C MET A 1 23.27 -19.67 21.22
N ASP A 2 23.97 -18.57 21.53
CA ASP A 2 23.40 -17.20 21.55
C ASP A 2 22.91 -16.68 20.20
N ASP A 3 23.64 -16.90 19.10
CA ASP A 3 23.28 -16.34 17.78
C ASP A 3 21.91 -16.80 17.27
N GLN A 4 21.52 -18.04 17.58
CA GLN A 4 20.21 -18.56 17.18
C GLN A 4 19.06 -17.95 17.98
N ILE A 5 19.29 -17.61 19.26
CA ILE A 5 18.30 -16.96 20.12
C ILE A 5 18.10 -15.51 19.67
N VAL A 6 19.20 -14.81 19.37
CA VAL A 6 19.19 -13.44 18.85
C VAL A 6 18.48 -13.39 17.50
N ALA A 7 18.85 -14.27 16.55
CA ALA A 7 18.19 -14.34 15.25
C ALA A 7 16.68 -14.66 15.35
N LYS A 8 16.29 -15.53 16.29
CA LYS A 8 14.87 -15.86 16.52
C LYS A 8 14.09 -14.68 17.08
N ARG A 9 14.66 -13.93 18.03
CA ARG A 9 14.04 -12.71 18.59
C ARG A 9 13.84 -11.65 17.51
N TYR A 10 14.89 -11.36 16.72
CA TYR A 10 14.80 -10.41 15.63
C TYR A 10 13.72 -10.77 14.62
N ARG A 11 13.55 -12.06 14.28
CA ARG A 11 12.47 -12.49 13.37
C ARG A 11 11.06 -12.20 13.91
N ILE A 12 10.85 -12.37 15.21
CA ILE A 12 9.56 -12.10 15.88
C ILE A 12 9.28 -10.59 15.88
N GLU A 13 10.27 -9.78 16.24
CA GLU A 13 10.13 -8.32 16.22
C GLU A 13 9.87 -7.81 14.79
N LEU A 14 10.59 -8.32 13.80
CA LEU A 14 10.41 -7.95 12.38
C LEU A 14 9.00 -8.28 11.87
N SER A 15 8.44 -9.43 12.29
CA SER A 15 7.07 -9.81 11.90
C SER A 15 6.04 -8.94 12.60
N SER A 16 6.24 -8.63 13.89
CA SER A 16 5.36 -7.75 14.66
C SER A 16 5.29 -6.34 14.06
N VAL A 17 6.45 -5.76 13.71
CA VAL A 17 6.51 -4.45 13.05
C VAL A 17 5.79 -4.47 11.71
N LYS A 18 6.00 -5.51 10.90
CA LYS A 18 5.28 -5.67 9.62
C LYS A 18 3.76 -5.72 9.82
N ASP A 19 3.28 -6.47 10.81
CA ASP A 19 1.85 -6.61 11.07
C ASP A 19 1.24 -5.30 11.57
N LEU A 20 1.94 -4.56 12.43
CA LEU A 20 1.53 -3.23 12.89
C LEU A 20 1.45 -2.26 11.71
N LEU A 21 2.49 -2.21 10.86
CA LEU A 21 2.49 -1.38 9.65
C LEU A 21 1.31 -1.73 8.73
N PHE A 22 1.02 -3.01 8.55
CA PHE A 22 -0.12 -3.45 7.74
C PHE A 22 -1.46 -2.97 8.31
N TYR A 23 -1.69 -3.10 9.63
CA TYR A 23 -2.94 -2.65 10.23
C TYR A 23 -3.06 -1.13 10.20
N PHE A 24 -1.97 -0.41 10.44
CA PHE A 24 -1.96 1.04 10.35
C PHE A 24 -2.27 1.50 8.92
N LEU A 25 -1.67 0.86 7.92
CA LEU A 25 -1.95 1.10 6.51
C LEU A 25 -3.42 0.79 6.17
N LEU A 26 -3.98 -0.31 6.69
CA LEU A 26 -5.38 -0.68 6.47
C LEU A 26 -6.34 0.37 7.04
N ILE A 27 -6.12 0.82 8.27
CA ILE A 27 -6.92 1.88 8.89
C ILE A 27 -6.80 3.17 8.07
N TRP A 28 -5.59 3.53 7.67
CA TRP A 28 -5.36 4.74 6.88
C TRP A 28 -5.99 4.66 5.49
N THR A 29 -5.98 3.49 4.85
CA THR A 29 -6.70 3.25 3.60
C THR A 29 -8.19 3.50 3.79
N VAL A 30 -8.82 2.98 4.85
CA VAL A 30 -10.25 3.20 5.11
C VAL A 30 -10.56 4.68 5.30
N ILE A 31 -9.76 5.39 6.09
CA ILE A 31 -9.93 6.83 6.34
C ILE A 31 -9.81 7.62 5.05
N LEU A 32 -8.71 7.42 4.30
CA LEU A 32 -8.51 8.13 3.04
C LEU A 32 -9.57 7.78 2.02
N LEU A 33 -10.00 6.53 1.93
CA LEU A 33 -11.06 6.14 1.00
C LEU A 33 -12.36 6.87 1.31
N ALA A 34 -12.74 6.95 2.59
CA ALA A 34 -13.93 7.70 3.01
C ALA A 34 -13.79 9.19 2.67
N LEU A 35 -12.63 9.81 2.95
CA LEU A 35 -12.38 11.20 2.61
C LEU A 35 -12.39 11.43 1.09
N SER A 36 -11.84 10.51 0.29
CA SER A 36 -11.85 10.57 -1.16
C SER A 36 -13.27 10.52 -1.73
N TRP A 37 -14.14 9.68 -1.16
CA TRP A 37 -15.56 9.67 -1.54
C TRP A 37 -16.29 10.94 -1.13
N LEU A 38 -15.99 11.50 0.05
CA LEU A 38 -16.57 12.77 0.48
C LEU A 38 -16.13 13.94 -0.42
N ASP A 39 -14.84 14.03 -0.75
CA ASP A 39 -14.27 15.01 -1.69
C ASP A 39 -14.94 14.94 -3.07
N PHE A 40 -15.15 13.72 -3.58
CA PHE A 40 -15.82 13.50 -4.85
C PHE A 40 -17.28 13.98 -4.87
N PHE A 41 -18.03 13.82 -3.77
CA PHE A 41 -19.43 14.26 -3.70
C PHE A 41 -19.61 15.70 -3.20
N ILE A 42 -18.62 16.25 -2.48
CA ILE A 42 -18.68 17.57 -1.83
C ILE A 42 -17.52 18.42 -2.37
N PRO A 43 -17.75 19.24 -3.41
CA PRO A 43 -16.69 19.98 -4.11
C PRO A 43 -15.87 20.97 -3.25
N ARG A 44 -16.30 21.25 -2.02
CA ARG A 44 -15.59 22.15 -1.09
C ARG A 44 -14.68 21.41 -0.11
N LEU A 45 -14.78 20.08 -0.05
CA LEU A 45 -14.02 19.25 0.86
C LEU A 45 -12.82 18.70 0.09
N GLU A 46 -11.73 19.45 0.07
CA GLU A 46 -10.51 19.03 -0.65
C GLU A 46 -9.65 18.12 0.24
N VAL A 47 -9.32 16.93 -0.24
CA VAL A 47 -8.31 16.08 0.41
C VAL A 47 -6.94 16.75 0.32
N SER A 48 -6.35 17.05 1.47
CA SER A 48 -5.01 17.64 1.54
C SER A 48 -3.93 16.69 1.00
N ASP A 49 -3.02 17.24 0.20
CA ASP A 49 -1.81 16.54 -0.28
C ASP A 49 -0.96 15.96 0.86
N ALA A 50 -0.99 16.56 2.05
CA ALA A 50 -0.26 16.05 3.21
C ALA A 50 -0.83 14.70 3.68
N LEU A 51 -2.16 14.51 3.62
CA LEU A 51 -2.80 13.23 3.97
C LEU A 51 -2.45 12.15 2.95
N VAL A 52 -2.49 12.48 1.67
CA VAL A 52 -2.10 11.59 0.56
C VAL A 52 -0.62 11.21 0.70
N THR A 53 0.26 12.20 0.87
CA THR A 53 1.71 11.99 1.00
C THR A 53 2.05 11.12 2.22
N SER A 54 1.40 11.36 3.37
CA SER A 54 1.64 10.56 4.57
C SER A 54 1.28 9.09 4.39
N TYR A 55 0.20 8.79 3.65
CA TYR A 55 -0.17 7.43 3.29
C TYR A 55 0.87 6.77 2.37
N LEU A 56 1.33 7.50 1.35
CA LEU A 56 2.29 6.98 0.39
C LEU A 56 3.64 6.67 1.04
N ILE A 57 4.09 7.53 1.96
CA ILE A 57 5.29 7.26 2.77
C ILE A 57 5.09 5.97 3.58
N LEU A 58 3.95 5.82 4.25
CA LEU A 58 3.65 4.63 5.04
C LEU A 58 3.60 3.36 4.17
N LEU A 59 2.95 3.44 3.01
CA LEU A 59 2.90 2.37 2.03
C LEU A 59 4.30 1.99 1.54
N GLY A 60 5.12 2.99 1.22
CA GLY A 60 6.51 2.81 0.82
C GLY A 60 7.34 2.10 1.89
N VAL A 61 7.25 2.56 3.15
CA VAL A 61 7.94 1.92 4.29
C VAL A 61 7.50 0.46 4.45
N TYR A 62 6.19 0.18 4.36
CA TYR A 62 5.67 -1.18 4.43
C TYR A 62 6.21 -2.07 3.29
N ILE A 63 6.23 -1.56 2.05
CA ILE A 63 6.75 -2.27 0.88
C ILE A 63 8.23 -2.54 1.07
N ILE A 64 9.05 -1.53 1.41
CA ILE A 64 10.49 -1.69 1.62
C ILE A 64 10.76 -2.75 2.69
N HIS A 65 10.09 -2.69 3.84
CA HIS A 65 10.26 -3.67 4.92
C HIS A 65 9.91 -5.10 4.46
N LYS A 66 8.81 -5.24 3.71
CA LYS A 66 8.35 -6.51 3.14
C LYS A 66 9.31 -7.05 2.08
N GLU A 67 9.81 -6.21 1.19
CA GLU A 67 10.76 -6.58 0.14
C GLU A 67 12.10 -6.98 0.77
N THR A 68 12.69 -6.16 1.63
CA THR A 68 13.96 -6.48 2.32
C THR A 68 13.89 -7.82 3.05
N SER A 69 12.79 -8.10 3.75
CA SER A 69 12.57 -9.38 4.43
C SER A 69 12.53 -10.57 3.45
N ARG A 70 11.99 -10.38 2.24
CA ARG A 70 11.96 -11.40 1.19
C ARG A 70 13.35 -11.69 0.63
N TRP A 71 14.11 -10.65 0.33
CA TRP A 71 15.47 -10.75 -0.20
C TRP A 71 16.44 -11.38 0.81
N THR A 72 16.26 -11.10 2.10
CA THR A 72 17.06 -11.69 3.21
C THR A 72 16.61 -13.10 3.61
N GLY A 73 15.58 -13.67 2.99
CA GLY A 73 15.12 -15.03 3.26
C GLY A 73 14.38 -15.21 4.60
N VAL A 74 13.96 -14.11 5.24
CA VAL A 74 13.11 -14.17 6.42
C VAL A 74 11.69 -14.51 5.98
N LYS A 75 11.25 -15.75 6.27
CA LYS A 75 9.85 -16.18 6.05
C LYS A 75 8.93 -15.42 7.00
N LEU A 76 8.42 -14.27 6.54
CA LEU A 76 7.34 -13.55 7.19
C LEU A 76 5.99 -14.07 6.68
N ASN A 77 4.96 -14.03 7.51
CA ASN A 77 3.60 -14.31 7.06
C ASN A 77 3.16 -13.18 6.11
N VAL A 78 3.29 -13.38 4.80
CA VAL A 78 3.08 -12.33 3.80
C VAL A 78 1.58 -12.14 3.57
N LYS A 79 1.05 -11.00 4.02
CA LYS A 79 -0.31 -10.59 3.67
C LYS A 79 -0.34 -10.08 2.22
N PRO A 80 -1.39 -10.40 1.43
CA PRO A 80 -1.50 -9.97 0.05
C PRO A 80 -1.62 -8.44 0.00
N GLY A 81 -0.65 -7.79 -0.65
CA GLY A 81 -0.66 -6.33 -0.85
C GLY A 81 -1.57 -5.90 -1.99
N GLU A 82 -2.00 -6.86 -2.82
CA GLU A 82 -2.94 -6.70 -3.94
C GLU A 82 -4.28 -6.10 -3.49
N LEU A 83 -4.68 -6.36 -2.25
CA LEU A 83 -5.91 -5.80 -1.67
C LEU A 83 -5.95 -4.27 -1.76
N PHE A 84 -4.84 -3.59 -1.44
CA PHE A 84 -4.78 -2.12 -1.49
C PHE A 84 -4.99 -1.61 -2.92
N VAL A 85 -4.37 -2.29 -3.90
CA VAL A 85 -4.50 -1.94 -5.32
C VAL A 85 -5.94 -2.09 -5.77
N TYR A 86 -6.56 -3.23 -5.48
CA TYR A 86 -7.94 -3.49 -5.87
C TYR A 86 -8.90 -2.48 -5.25
N VAL A 87 -8.76 -2.18 -3.95
CA VAL A 87 -9.62 -1.20 -3.27
C VAL A 87 -9.50 0.19 -3.92
N TRP A 88 -8.28 0.65 -4.18
CA TRP A 88 -8.06 1.97 -4.80
C TRP A 88 -8.55 2.02 -6.25
N TRP A 89 -8.28 1.00 -7.05
CA TRP A 89 -8.65 0.98 -8.46
C TRP A 89 -10.13 0.77 -8.70
N ILE A 90 -10.79 -0.10 -7.93
CA ILE A 90 -12.24 -0.27 -8.00
C ILE A 90 -12.93 1.04 -7.61
N SER A 91 -12.44 1.72 -6.56
CA SER A 91 -13.02 2.98 -6.11
C SER A 91 -12.80 4.10 -7.12
N LEU A 92 -11.60 4.22 -7.68
CA LEU A 92 -11.31 5.20 -8.74
C LEU A 92 -12.19 4.96 -9.98
N LEU A 93 -12.33 3.70 -10.41
CA LEU A 93 -13.20 3.34 -11.52
C LEU A 93 -14.66 3.70 -11.23
N ALA A 94 -15.14 3.41 -10.02
CA ALA A 94 -16.49 3.78 -9.61
C ALA A 94 -16.70 5.29 -9.63
N MET A 95 -15.74 6.07 -9.12
CA MET A 95 -15.79 7.54 -9.17
C MET A 95 -15.78 8.06 -10.61
N PHE A 96 -14.99 7.49 -11.52
CA PHE A 96 -15.01 7.90 -12.93
C PHE A 96 -16.33 7.57 -13.62
N LEU A 97 -16.90 6.38 -13.37
CA LEU A 97 -18.20 6.00 -13.95
C LEU A 97 -19.31 6.91 -13.41
N ILE A 98 -19.37 7.13 -12.10
CA ILE A 98 -20.35 8.04 -11.50
C ILE A 98 -20.13 9.47 -12.01
N GLY A 99 -18.88 9.91 -12.07
CA GLY A 99 -18.52 11.27 -12.51
C GLY A 99 -18.90 11.53 -13.96
N PHE A 100 -18.79 10.52 -14.83
CA PHE A 100 -19.24 10.60 -16.21
C PHE A 100 -20.76 10.88 -16.32
N PHE A 101 -21.58 10.22 -15.49
CA PHE A 101 -23.04 10.41 -15.52
C PHE A 101 -23.51 11.63 -14.71
N ALA A 102 -22.82 11.97 -13.63
CA ALA A 102 -23.19 13.04 -12.71
C ALA A 102 -22.47 14.38 -12.98
N HIS A 103 -21.60 14.43 -14.00
CA HIS A 103 -20.73 15.57 -14.30
C HIS A 103 -19.87 16.00 -13.10
N LEU A 104 -19.36 15.02 -12.34
CA LEU A 104 -18.43 15.22 -11.23
C LEU A 104 -17.01 14.88 -11.68
N GLU A 105 -16.03 15.62 -11.20
CA GLU A 105 -14.62 15.37 -11.49
C GLU A 105 -13.92 14.77 -10.28
N VAL A 106 -13.08 13.75 -10.53
CA VAL A 106 -12.23 13.19 -9.48
C VAL A 106 -11.05 14.12 -9.26
N SER A 107 -10.84 14.53 -8.02
CA SER A 107 -9.77 15.47 -7.68
C SER A 107 -8.38 14.93 -8.03
N PRO A 108 -7.44 15.80 -8.43
CA PRO A 108 -6.07 15.38 -8.77
C PRO A 108 -5.38 14.54 -7.68
N PRO A 109 -5.43 14.90 -6.37
CA PRO A 109 -4.74 14.14 -5.33
C PRO A 109 -5.20 12.67 -5.26
N ILE A 110 -6.51 12.42 -5.42
CA ILE A 110 -7.08 11.05 -5.41
C ILE A 110 -6.62 10.26 -6.63
N ARG A 111 -6.60 10.88 -7.82
CA ARG A 111 -6.12 10.22 -9.05
C ARG A 111 -4.64 9.85 -8.94
N HIS A 112 -3.80 10.78 -8.51
CA HIS A 112 -2.37 10.55 -8.33
C HIS A 112 -2.10 9.44 -7.32
N LEU A 113 -2.80 9.47 -6.18
CA LEU A 113 -2.69 8.43 -5.16
C LEU A 113 -2.95 7.03 -5.71
N ALA A 114 -4.04 6.84 -6.46
CA ALA A 114 -4.39 5.54 -7.02
C ALA A 114 -3.36 5.05 -8.07
N TYR A 115 -2.79 5.97 -8.85
CA TYR A 115 -1.73 5.66 -9.82
C TYR A 115 -0.42 5.25 -9.14
N GLU A 116 -0.04 5.95 -8.07
CA GLU A 116 1.16 5.63 -7.31
C GLU A 116 1.03 4.32 -6.55
N VAL A 117 -0.17 4.00 -6.02
CA VAL A 117 -0.45 2.67 -5.45
C VAL A 117 -0.26 1.57 -6.50
N LEU A 118 -0.70 1.77 -7.75
CA LEU A 118 -0.42 0.81 -8.83
C LEU A 118 1.06 0.70 -9.13
N GLY A 119 1.75 1.84 -9.25
CA GLY A 119 3.19 1.88 -9.50
C GLY A 119 3.98 1.11 -8.43
N ALA A 120 3.65 1.35 -7.16
CA ALA A 120 4.27 0.66 -6.04
C ALA A 120 4.02 -0.86 -6.07
N PHE A 121 2.83 -1.29 -6.47
CA PHE A 121 2.52 -2.70 -6.67
C PHE A 121 3.33 -3.32 -7.81
N LEU A 122 3.39 -2.66 -8.98
CA LEU A 122 4.17 -3.14 -10.12
C LEU A 122 5.65 -3.28 -9.77
N LEU A 123 6.22 -2.32 -9.03
CA LEU A 123 7.59 -2.40 -8.52
C LEU A 123 7.79 -3.61 -7.59
N SER A 124 6.81 -3.91 -6.73
CA SER A 124 6.86 -5.11 -5.88
C SER A 124 6.80 -6.41 -6.71
N GLU A 125 5.96 -6.48 -7.75
CA GLU A 125 5.89 -7.65 -8.65
C GLU A 125 7.19 -7.86 -9.43
N ILE A 126 7.79 -6.77 -9.95
CA ILE A 126 9.10 -6.83 -10.62
C ILE A 126 10.16 -7.36 -9.64
N SER A 127 10.20 -6.84 -8.41
CA SER A 127 11.11 -7.32 -7.37
C SER A 127 10.93 -8.82 -7.07
N LYS A 128 9.68 -9.32 -6.99
CA LYS A 128 9.39 -10.77 -6.84
C LYS A 128 9.97 -11.57 -7.99
N SER A 129 9.71 -11.14 -9.23
CA SER A 129 10.15 -11.82 -10.44
C SER A 129 11.68 -11.93 -10.49
N ILE A 130 12.40 -10.84 -10.22
CA ILE A 130 13.87 -10.82 -10.18
C ILE A 130 14.42 -11.78 -9.11
N ASN A 131 13.87 -11.74 -7.89
CA ASN A 131 14.32 -12.63 -6.82
C ASN A 131 14.02 -14.11 -7.11
N ALA A 132 12.91 -14.42 -7.79
CA ALA A 132 12.59 -15.77 -8.22
C ALA A 132 13.60 -16.28 -9.26
N TYR A 133 13.91 -15.46 -10.28
CA TYR A 133 14.93 -15.78 -11.28
C TYR A 133 16.31 -16.05 -10.65
N ARG A 134 16.75 -15.22 -9.70
CA ARG A 134 18.02 -15.40 -9.00
C ARG A 134 18.12 -16.70 -8.22
N ARG A 135 17.02 -17.23 -7.68
CA ARG A 135 17.00 -18.49 -6.93
C ARG A 135 16.91 -19.74 -7.82
N SER A 136 16.55 -19.57 -9.09
CA SER A 136 16.49 -20.66 -10.07
C SER A 136 17.81 -20.96 -10.77
N GLN A 137 18.81 -20.07 -10.62
CA GLN A 137 20.20 -20.31 -11.00
C GLN A 137 21.00 -20.79 -9.78
#